data_AF-A0A084ZP84-F1
#
_entry.id   AF-A0A084ZP84-F1
#
_cell.length_a   1.000
_cell.length_b   1.000
_cell.length_c   1.000
_cell.angle_alpha   90.00
_cell.angle_beta   90.00
_cell.angle_gamma   90.00
#
_symmetry.space_group_name_H-M   'P 1'
#
loop_
_entity.id
_entity.type
_entity.pdbx_description
1 polymer ?
#
loop_
_entity_poly.entity_id
_entity_poly.type
_entity_poly.pdbx_seq_one_letter_code
_entity_poly.pdbx_strand_id
1 'polypeptide(L)'
;MSYLLVEFARSFGSGRLSAVAFAEAYMELWRIERDNKNILNYDESVSECLSSVFCAADMYNPDDDREEYEFDDEQLRNEINKLMDIYINK
;
A
#
# COMPACT_ATOMS: atom_id res chain seq x y z
N MET A 1 7.04 17.27 -5.66
CA MET A 1 6.83 15.81 -5.83
C MET A 1 5.52 15.46 -5.18
N SER A 2 4.63 14.78 -5.90
CA SER A 2 3.42 14.22 -5.29
C SER A 2 3.83 12.95 -4.57
N TYR A 3 3.73 12.90 -3.24
CA TYR A 3 3.93 11.67 -2.46
C TYR A 3 2.57 11.03 -2.17
N LEU A 4 1.64 11.08 -3.14
CA LEU A 4 0.25 10.70 -2.95
C LEU A 4 0.11 9.30 -2.36
N LEU A 5 0.76 8.31 -2.96
CA LEU A 5 0.70 6.92 -2.51
C LEU A 5 1.35 6.72 -1.12
N VAL A 6 2.44 7.44 -0.83
CA VAL A 6 3.11 7.40 0.48
C VAL A 6 2.20 7.98 1.57
N GLU A 7 1.59 9.14 1.33
CA GLU A 7 0.65 9.75 2.28
C GLU A 7 -0.63 8.92 2.44
N PHE A 8 -1.08 8.27 1.36
CA PHE A 8 -2.21 7.35 1.40
C PHE A 8 -1.90 6.12 2.25
N ALA A 9 -0.73 5.50 2.07
CA ALA A 9 -0.24 4.39 2.90
C ALA A 9 -0.07 4.80 4.38
N ARG A 10 0.48 5.99 4.68
CA ARG A 10 0.51 6.50 6.07
C ARG A 10 -0.89 6.71 6.64
N SER A 11 -1.81 7.22 5.84
CA SER A 11 -3.19 7.44 6.26
C SER A 11 -3.85 6.14 6.66
N PHE A 12 -3.67 5.10 5.84
CA PHE A 12 -4.06 3.76 6.22
C PHE A 12 -3.36 3.33 7.50
N GLY A 13 -2.03 3.25 7.55
CA GLY A 13 -1.28 2.83 8.74
C GLY A 13 -1.71 3.49 10.06
N SER A 14 -2.07 4.78 10.02
CA SER A 14 -2.58 5.56 11.16
C SER A 14 -4.04 5.29 11.58
N GLY A 15 -4.74 4.36 10.94
CA GLY A 15 -6.13 4.00 11.29
C GLY A 15 -7.20 4.87 10.63
N ARG A 16 -6.84 5.75 9.67
CA ARG A 16 -7.82 6.67 9.05
C ARG A 16 -8.70 6.04 7.98
N LEU A 17 -8.36 4.82 7.53
CA LEU A 17 -9.04 4.09 6.45
C LEU A 17 -9.25 2.63 6.88
N SER A 18 -10.35 2.03 6.44
CA SER A 18 -10.52 0.56 6.49
C SER A 18 -9.60 -0.13 5.50
N ALA A 19 -9.33 -1.42 5.71
CA ALA A 19 -8.47 -2.21 4.83
C ALA A 19 -9.08 -2.38 3.43
N VAL A 20 -10.38 -2.68 3.33
CA VAL A 20 -11.13 -2.71 2.06
C VAL A 20 -10.96 -1.41 1.26
N ALA A 21 -11.28 -0.27 1.87
CA ALA A 21 -11.22 1.02 1.19
C ALA A 21 -9.78 1.38 0.78
N PHE A 22 -8.80 1.00 1.61
CA PHE A 22 -7.40 1.19 1.28
C PHE A 22 -6.96 0.31 0.10
N ALA A 23 -7.23 -1.00 0.12
CA ALA A 23 -6.75 -1.94 -0.87
C ALA A 23 -7.27 -1.58 -2.28
N GLU A 24 -8.58 -1.35 -2.40
CA GLU A 24 -9.21 -0.95 -3.66
C GLU A 24 -8.65 0.38 -4.19
N ALA A 25 -8.64 1.41 -3.35
CA ALA A 25 -8.20 2.74 -3.76
C ALA A 25 -6.69 2.79 -4.04
N TYR A 26 -5.86 2.09 -3.27
CA TYR A 26 -4.42 2.06 -3.46
C TYR A 26 -4.06 1.47 -4.83
N MET A 27 -4.68 0.35 -5.20
CA MET A 27 -4.46 -0.29 -6.49
C MET A 27 -4.81 0.64 -7.66
N GLU A 28 -5.94 1.33 -7.59
CA GLU A 28 -6.35 2.30 -8.61
C GLU A 28 -5.41 3.51 -8.68
N LEU A 29 -5.06 4.10 -7.53
CA LEU A 29 -4.11 5.21 -7.47
C LEU A 29 -2.74 4.81 -8.02
N TRP A 30 -2.27 3.59 -7.74
CA TRP A 30 -1.00 3.09 -8.25
C TRP A 30 -1.03 2.96 -9.77
N ARG A 31 -2.12 2.42 -10.35
CA ARG A 31 -2.32 2.34 -11.81
C ARG A 31 -2.33 3.72 -12.45
N ILE A 32 -3.05 4.68 -11.87
CA ILE A 32 -3.10 6.07 -12.35
C ILE A 32 -1.72 6.72 -12.34
N GLU A 33 -0.97 6.58 -11.25
CA GLU A 33 0.39 7.12 -11.14
C GLU A 33 1.33 6.47 -12.18
N ARG A 34 1.23 5.15 -12.40
CA ARG A 34 2.02 4.43 -13.41
C ARG A 34 1.71 4.92 -14.82
N ASP A 35 0.43 4.99 -15.16
CA ASP A 35 -0.02 5.32 -16.52
C ASP A 35 0.28 6.78 -16.88
N ASN A 36 0.26 7.67 -15.88
CA ASN A 36 0.72 9.06 -16.01
C ASN A 36 2.25 9.20 -15.98
N LYS A 37 3.00 8.10 -15.83
CA LYS A 37 4.47 8.07 -15.67
C LYS A 37 4.97 8.84 -14.44
N ASN A 38 4.11 9.12 -13.46
CA ASN A 38 4.48 9.78 -12.22
C ASN A 38 5.43 8.91 -11.39
N ILE A 39 5.27 7.58 -11.46
CA ILE A 39 6.11 6.64 -10.70
C ILE A 39 7.60 6.72 -11.07
N LEU A 40 7.91 7.18 -12.29
CA LEU A 40 9.30 7.32 -12.76
C LEU A 40 10.05 8.45 -12.04
N ASN A 41 9.34 9.29 -11.28
CA ASN A 41 9.92 10.38 -10.51
C ASN A 41 10.23 10.00 -9.06
N TYR A 42 9.86 8.79 -8.62
CA TYR A 42 10.21 8.29 -7.29
C TYR A 42 11.65 7.78 -7.29
N ASP A 43 12.35 7.96 -6.18
CA ASP A 43 13.61 7.26 -5.96
C ASP A 43 13.37 5.74 -5.82
N GLU A 44 14.45 4.97 -5.91
CA GLU A 44 14.41 3.51 -5.88
C GLU A 44 13.77 2.97 -4.58
N SER A 45 14.07 3.58 -3.42
CA SER A 45 13.55 3.14 -2.12
C SER A 45 12.04 3.37 -2.02
N VAL A 46 11.57 4.53 -2.48
CA VAL A 46 10.14 4.83 -2.55
C VAL A 46 9.44 3.91 -3.56
N SER A 47 10.03 3.71 -4.73
CA SER A 47 9.47 2.83 -5.77
C SER A 47 9.29 1.39 -5.29
N GLU A 48 10.29 0.86 -4.57
CA GLU A 48 10.25 -0.47 -3.97
C GLU A 48 9.16 -0.57 -2.90
N CYS A 49 9.09 0.44 -2.00
CA CYS A 49 8.05 0.53 -0.98
C CYS A 49 6.65 0.49 -1.61
N LEU A 50 6.39 1.33 -2.60
CA LEU A 50 5.08 1.45 -3.22
C LEU A 50 4.66 0.19 -3.98
N SER A 51 5.63 -0.51 -4.57
CA SER A 51 5.40 -1.79 -5.26
C SER A 51 5.12 -2.91 -4.26
N SER A 52 5.83 -2.95 -3.14
CA SER A 52 5.58 -3.91 -2.06
C SER A 52 4.21 -3.71 -1.42
N VAL A 53 3.81 -2.45 -1.19
CA VAL A 53 2.46 -2.12 -0.69
C VAL A 53 1.38 -2.54 -1.69
N PHE A 54 1.62 -2.41 -3.00
CA PHE A 54 0.70 -2.91 -4.02
C PHE A 54 0.49 -4.42 -3.88
N CYS A 55 1.58 -5.20 -3.77
CA CYS A 55 1.49 -6.65 -3.58
C CYS A 55 0.76 -7.02 -2.28
N ALA A 56 1.01 -6.30 -1.18
CA ALA A 56 0.30 -6.54 0.08
C ALA A 56 -1.21 -6.26 -0.05
N ALA A 57 -1.58 -5.18 -0.74
CA ALA A 57 -2.99 -4.86 -1.01
C ALA A 57 -3.67 -5.88 -1.94
N ASP A 58 -2.94 -6.45 -2.91
CA ASP A 58 -3.45 -7.49 -3.81
C ASP A 58 -3.68 -8.83 -3.10
N MET A 59 -2.94 -9.10 -2.02
CA MET A 59 -3.12 -10.28 -1.16
C MET A 59 -4.19 -10.11 -0.08
N TYR A 60 -4.87 -8.97 0.00
CA TYR A 60 -5.89 -8.73 1.01
C TYR A 60 -7.22 -9.41 0.65
N ASN A 61 -7.79 -10.14 1.59
CA ASN A 61 -9.13 -10.72 1.48
C ASN A 61 -9.92 -10.49 2.79
N PRO A 62 -11.02 -9.71 2.77
CA PRO A 62 -11.82 -9.45 3.97
C PRO A 62 -12.65 -10.65 4.43
N ASP A 63 -12.89 -11.62 3.55
CA ASP A 63 -13.85 -12.70 3.77
C ASP A 63 -13.23 -13.88 4.55
N ASP A 64 -14.08 -14.75 5.09
CA ASP A 64 -13.67 -15.92 5.87
C ASP A 64 -13.16 -17.09 5.00
N ASP A 65 -13.27 -16.98 3.67
CA ASP A 65 -12.73 -17.94 2.71
C ASP A 65 -11.26 -17.67 2.36
N ARG A 66 -10.63 -16.73 3.08
CA ARG A 66 -9.25 -16.32 2.94
C ARG A 66 -8.27 -17.49 3.02
N GLU A 67 -7.34 -17.53 2.07
CA GLU A 67 -6.23 -18.49 2.03
C GLU A 67 -5.14 -18.15 3.07
N GLU A 68 -4.32 -19.11 3.50
CA GLU A 68 -3.32 -18.90 4.56
C GLU A 68 -2.28 -17.80 4.26
N TYR A 69 -2.06 -17.48 2.97
CA TYR A 69 -1.10 -16.47 2.52
C TYR A 69 -1.72 -15.07 2.35
N GLU A 70 -3.04 -14.97 2.39
CA GLU A 70 -3.76 -13.71 2.24
C GLU A 70 -3.83 -12.97 3.57
N PHE A 71 -4.05 -11.66 3.52
CA PHE A 71 -4.12 -10.80 4.69
C PHE A 71 -5.55 -10.47 5.10
N ASP A 72 -5.78 -10.49 6.43
CA ASP A 72 -6.89 -9.75 7.05
C ASP A 72 -6.57 -8.25 7.23
N ASP A 73 -7.52 -7.52 7.81
CA ASP A 73 -7.43 -6.08 8.07
C ASP A 73 -6.21 -5.69 8.93
N GLU A 74 -5.90 -6.47 9.96
CA GLU A 74 -4.83 -6.18 10.90
C GLU A 74 -3.46 -6.58 10.32
N GLN A 75 -3.39 -7.74 9.67
CA GLN A 75 -2.20 -8.23 8.97
C GLN A 75 -1.78 -7.27 7.86
N LEU A 76 -2.72 -6.81 7.02
CA LEU A 76 -2.43 -5.83 5.97
C LEU A 76 -1.86 -4.54 6.57
N ARG A 77 -2.47 -4.04 7.65
CA ARG A 77 -2.03 -2.81 8.33
C ARG A 77 -0.63 -2.96 8.93
N ASN A 78 -0.36 -4.08 9.56
CA ASN A 78 0.94 -4.38 10.14
C ASN A 78 2.02 -4.49 9.06
N GLU A 79 1.74 -5.17 7.95
CA GLU A 79 2.69 -5.30 6.85
C GLU A 79 2.97 -3.94 6.20
N ILE A 80 1.96 -3.10 6.00
CA ILE A 80 2.15 -1.76 5.45
C ILE A 80 2.97 -0.88 6.39
N ASN A 81 2.69 -0.86 7.69
CA ASN A 81 3.50 -0.10 8.64
C ASN A 81 4.96 -0.54 8.64
N LYS A 82 5.20 -1.86 8.62
CA LYS A 82 6.54 -2.43 8.50
C LYS A 82 7.25 -2.00 7.21
N LEU A 83 6.59 -2.05 6.06
CA LEU A 83 7.16 -1.57 4.79
C LEU A 83 7.50 -0.07 4.85
N MET A 84 6.60 0.73 5.41
CA MET A 84 6.82 2.18 5.57
C MET A 84 8.01 2.48 6.47
N ASP A 85 8.20 1.72 7.54
CA ASP A 85 9.36 1.87 8.44
C ASP A 85 10.68 1.44 7.77
N ILE A 86 10.66 0.37 6.97
CA ILE A 86 11.85 -0.11 6.25
C ILE A 86 12.33 0.91 5.21
N TYR A 87 11.42 1.50 4.44
CA TYR A 87 11.77 2.27 3.24
C TYR A 87 11.61 3.79 3.37
N ILE A 88 10.73 4.27 4.25
CA ILE A 88 10.32 5.69 4.31
C ILE A 88 10.73 6.35 5.63
N ASN A 89 10.38 5.77 6.78
CA ASN A 89 10.54 6.41 8.10
C ASN A 89 11.92 6.19 8.75
N LYS A 90 12.97 5.98 7.95
CA LYS A 90 14.34 5.71 8.43
C LYS A 90 14.87 6.77 9.39
#